data_AF-A0A0L0EXX4-F1
#
_entry.id   AF-A0A0L0EXX4-F1
#
_cell.length_a   1.000
_cell.length_b   1.000
_cell.length_c   1.000
_cell.angle_alpha   90.00
_cell.angle_beta   90.00
_cell.angle_gamma   90.00
#
_symmetry.space_group_name_H-M   'P 1'
#
loop_
_entity.id
_entity.type
_entity.pdbx_description
1 polymer ?
#
loop_
_entity_poly.entity_id
_entity_poly.type
_entity_poly.pdbx_seq_one_letter_code
_entity_poly.pdbx_strand_id
1 'polypeptide(L)' 'MLVTRKDTVLHLLQDPDANYDLDHAMVLMQMYSFNPGVIYLFEKAKLYTNIIQDYMEKEEYGQ' A
#
# COMPACT_ATOMS: atom_id res chain seq x y z
N MET A 1 -6.28 -10.37 25.58
CA MET A 1 -5.76 -9.43 24.56
C MET A 1 -6.93 -8.95 23.74
N LEU A 2 -7.26 -7.66 23.78
CA LEU A 2 -8.23 -7.09 22.84
C LEU A 2 -7.52 -6.98 21.50
N VAL A 3 -7.77 -7.93 20.60
CA VAL A 3 -7.34 -7.80 19.21
C VAL A 3 -8.13 -6.63 18.64
N THR A 4 -7.47 -5.51 18.41
CA THR A 4 -8.11 -4.35 17.79
C THR A 4 -8.40 -4.71 16.34
N ARG A 5 -9.54 -4.25 15.82
CA ARG A 5 -9.91 -4.43 14.41
C ARG A 5 -8.82 -3.98 13.42
N LYS A 6 -7.96 -3.05 13.85
CA LYS A 6 -6.78 -2.55 13.12
C LYS A 6 -5.65 -3.58 13.01
N ASP A 7 -5.39 -4.33 14.08
CA ASP A 7 -4.35 -5.37 14.12
C ASP A 7 -4.72 -6.55 13.21
N THR A 8 -5.99 -6.96 13.18
CA THR A 8 -6.48 -8.01 12.28
C THR A 8 -6.33 -7.63 10.81
N VAL A 9 -6.61 -6.36 10.48
CA VAL A 9 -6.46 -5.85 9.11
C VAL A 9 -4.99 -5.85 8.69
N LEU A 10 -4.08 -5.38 9.55
CA LEU A 10 -2.64 -5.45 9.27
C LEU A 10 -2.17 -6.89 9.07
N HIS A 11 -2.64 -7.83 9.89
CA HIS A 11 -2.29 -9.24 9.76
C HIS A 11 -2.78 -9.84 8.44
N LEU A 12 -4.00 -9.50 8.02
CA LEU A 12 -4.57 -9.91 6.73
C LEU A 12 -3.79 -9.30 5.54
N LEU A 13 -3.35 -8.04 5.67
CA LEU A 13 -2.56 -7.38 4.62
C LEU A 13 -1.17 -8.03 4.45
N GLN A 14 -0.58 -8.47 5.56
CA GLN A 14 0.74 -9.11 5.62
C GLN A 14 0.74 -10.59 5.21
N ASP A 15 -0.44 -11.21 5.15
CA ASP A 15 -0.58 -12.60 4.75
C ASP A 15 -0.23 -12.76 3.25
N PRO A 16 0.77 -13.58 2.90
CA PRO A 16 1.16 -13.83 1.51
C PRO A 16 0.13 -14.66 0.73
N ASP A 17 -0.72 -15.43 1.41
CA ASP A 17 -1.80 -16.22 0.81
C ASP A 17 -3.11 -15.43 0.67
N ALA A 18 -3.16 -14.20 1.21
CA ALA A 18 -4.33 -13.36 1.10
C ALA A 18 -4.47 -12.80 -0.33
N ASN A 19 -5.35 -13.44 -1.10
CA ASN A 19 -5.73 -13.04 -2.45
C ASN A 19 -6.74 -11.88 -2.44
N TYR A 20 -6.32 -10.71 -1.94
CA TYR A 20 -7.11 -9.48 -2.03
C TYR A 20 -6.70 -8.63 -3.23
N ASP A 21 -7.69 -7.94 -3.80
CA ASP A 21 -7.46 -6.91 -4.81
C ASP A 21 -6.84 -5.68 -4.14
N LEU A 22 -5.64 -5.32 -4.59
CA LEU A 22 -4.82 -4.30 -3.95
C LEU A 22 -5.48 -2.91 -4.06
N ASP A 23 -6.09 -2.60 -5.21
CA ASP A 23 -6.80 -1.33 -5.43
C ASP A 23 -8.02 -1.20 -4.51
N HIS A 24 -8.83 -2.26 -4.39
CA HIS A 24 -9.95 -2.30 -3.44
C HIS A 24 -9.48 -2.14 -1.99
N ALA A 25 -8.40 -2.82 -1.62
CA ALA A 25 -7.85 -2.71 -0.26
C ALA A 25 -7.42 -1.27 0.02
N MET A 26 -6.77 -0.60 -0.93
CA MET A 26 -6.33 0.80 -0.78
C MET A 26 -7.50 1.76 -0.62
N VAL A 27 -8.56 1.62 -1.44
CA VAL A 27 -9.78 2.43 -1.31
C VAL A 27 -10.40 2.24 0.06
N LEU A 28 -10.52 1.00 0.53
CA LEU A 28 -11.05 0.71 1.87
C LEU A 28 -10.19 1.33 2.97
N MET A 29 -8.87 1.20 2.91
CA MET A 29 -7.99 1.79 3.94
C MET A 29 -8.08 3.32 3.97
N GLN A 30 -8.24 3.97 2.82
CA GLN A 30 -8.47 5.42 2.74
C GLN A 30 -9.85 5.82 3.28
N MET A 31 -10.91 5.09 2.93
CA MET A 31 -12.26 5.36 3.41
C MET A 31 -12.38 5.29 4.94
N TYR A 32 -11.61 4.40 5.57
CA TYR A 32 -11.59 4.24 7.03
C TYR A 32 -10.49 5.06 7.73
N SER A 33 -9.79 5.95 7.01
CA SER A 33 -8.67 6.76 7.52
C SER A 33 -7.60 5.92 8.26
N PHE A 34 -7.32 4.72 7.75
CA PHE A 34 -6.39 3.78 8.36
C PHE A 34 -4.98 3.92 7.76
N ASN A 35 -4.29 4.98 8.16
CA ASN A 35 -2.95 5.32 7.66
C ASN A 35 -1.93 4.15 7.66
N PRO A 36 -1.83 3.29 8.71
CA PRO A 36 -0.87 2.20 8.71
C PRO A 36 -1.09 1.17 7.59
N GLY A 37 -2.34 0.83 7.29
CA GLY A 37 -2.68 -0.08 6.19
C GLY A 37 -2.52 0.56 4.83
N VAL A 38 -2.80 1.86 4.71
CA VAL A 38 -2.52 2.64 3.49
C VAL A 38 -1.03 2.59 3.17
N ILE A 39 -0.16 2.95 4.11
CA ILE A 39 1.30 2.97 3.91
C ILE A 39 1.81 1.59 3.49
N TYR A 40 1.39 0.53 4.19
CA TYR A 40 1.79 -0.84 3.87
C TYR A 40 1.38 -1.26 2.45
N LEU A 41 0.15 -0.95 2.04
CA LEU A 41 -0.34 -1.26 0.70
C LEU A 41 0.42 -0.48 -0.38
N PHE A 42 0.72 0.79 -0.15
CA PHE A 42 1.51 1.60 -1.09
C PHE A 42 2.93 1.05 -1.26
N GLU A 43 3.57 0.57 -0.20
CA GLU A 43 4.88 -0.08 -0.27
C GLU A 43 4.80 -1.42 -1.02
N LYS A 44 3.80 -2.25 -0.71
CA LYS A 44 3.58 -3.55 -1.39
C LYS A 44 3.31 -3.38 -2.89
N ALA A 45 2.60 -2.32 -3.26
CA ALA A 45 2.30 -1.97 -4.64
C ALA A 45 3.53 -1.50 -5.42
N LYS A 46 4.68 -1.27 -4.76
CA LYS A 46 5.88 -0.64 -5.33
C LYS A 46 5.59 0.68 -6.07
N LEU A 47 4.46 1.33 -5.76
CA LEU A 47 4.04 2.55 -6.43
C LEU A 47 5.03 3.68 -6.16
N TYR A 48 5.65 3.73 -4.99
CA TYR A 48 6.73 4.68 -4.72
C TYR A 48 7.93 4.46 -5.62
N THR A 49 8.35 3.22 -5.83
CA THR A 49 9.48 2.89 -6.71
C THR A 49 9.15 3.25 -8.15
N ASN A 50 7.95 2.94 -8.63
CA ASN A 50 7.53 3.27 -10.00
C ASN A 50 7.42 4.78 -10.23
N ILE A 51 6.89 5.55 -9.26
CA ILE A 51 6.79 7.02 -9.37
C ILE A 51 8.19 7.64 -9.33
N ILE A 52 9.05 7.20 -8.41
CA ILE A 52 10.42 7.71 -8.30
C ILE A 52 11.23 7.33 -9.55
N GLN A 53 11.07 6.11 -10.06
CA GLN A 53 11.74 5.66 -11.26
C GLN A 53 11.25 6.43 -12.49
N ASP A 54 9.95 6.65 -12.66
CA ASP A 54 9.40 7.49 -13.74
C ASP A 54 9.90 8.94 -13.62
N TYR A 55 10.02 9.49 -12.42
CA TYR A 55 10.61 10.82 -12.19
C TYR A 55 12.11 10.86 -12.53
N MET A 56 12.89 9.87 -12.09
CA MET A 56 14.33 9.76 -12.38
C MET A 56 14.57 9.59 -13.88
N GLU A 57 13.79 8.74 -14.56
CA GLU A 57 13.87 8.53 -16.00
C GLU A 57 13.52 9.85 -16.74
N LYS A 58 12.50 10.60 -16.30
CA LYS A 58 12.13 11.88 -16.93
C LYS A 58 13.15 13.01 -16.71
N GLU A 59 13.84 13.06 -15.56
CA GLU A 59 14.94 14.01 -15.35
C GLU A 59 16.17 13.66 -16.20
N GLU A 60 16.40 12.39 -16.53
CA GLU A 60 17.54 11.93 -17.35
C GLU A 60 17.38 12.25 -18.86
N TYR A 61 16.15 12.38 -19.36
CA TYR A 61 15.86 12.76 -20.76
C TYR A 61 15.71 14.27 -20.99
N GLY A 62 15.99 15.10 -19.97
CA GLY A 62 16.03 16.56 -20.08
C GLY A 62 17.35 17.12 -20.62
N GLN A 63 18.04 16.43 -21.55
CA GLN A 63 19.20 16.96 -22.27
C GLN A 63 18.80 17.70 -23.55
#